data_AF-A0AAD4CZN1-F1
#
_entry.id   AF-A0AAD4CZN1-F1
#
_cell.length_a   1.000
_cell.length_b   1.000
_cell.length_c   1.000
_cell.angle_alpha   90.00
_cell.angle_beta   90.00
_cell.angle_gamma   90.00
#
_symmetry.space_group_name_H-M   'P 1'
#
loop_
_entity.id
_entity.type
_entity.pdbx_description
1 polymer ?
#
loop_
_entity_poly.entity_id
_entity_poly.type
_entity_poly.pdbx_seq_one_letter_code
_entity_poly.pdbx_strand_id
1 'polypeptide(L)'
;MQLIFCIHLLRSHLSPSLAVAGIADGLDPSQQASVEALLQDKEEQNKVRELAISVVEEFVADSLKSSEEIAEVILLGPYLDQEYYRKLLSCFIAEFETAKLLDIDLLQGMVQLVQCAGTDYLQPDDLVRILVVLRIRLQDTHQQTTKHPYYLTLALSRLLDVMVEGKVQDLKRIVDHEP
;
A
#
# COMPACT_ATOMS: atom_id res chain seq x y z
N MET A 1 13.55 10.88 9.75
CA MET A 1 14.91 10.67 9.20
C MET A 1 15.41 9.22 9.31
N GLN A 2 14.98 8.40 10.29
CA GLN A 2 15.44 7.01 10.44
C GLN A 2 14.69 5.99 9.55
N LEU A 3 13.41 6.23 9.20
CA LEU A 3 12.63 5.30 8.37
C LEU A 3 13.06 5.29 6.88
N ILE A 4 13.42 6.45 6.32
CA ILE A 4 13.98 6.55 4.95
C ILE A 4 15.24 5.70 4.82
N PHE A 5 16.05 5.63 5.89
CA PHE A 5 17.25 4.79 5.96
C PHE A 5 16.89 3.29 5.98
N CYS A 6 15.89 2.88 6.77
CA CYS A 6 15.40 1.50 6.78
C CYS A 6 14.76 1.08 5.44
N ILE A 7 13.99 1.96 4.80
CA ILE A 7 13.41 1.76 3.47
C ILE A 7 14.51 1.60 2.41
N HIS A 8 15.58 2.41 2.51
CA HIS A 8 16.75 2.27 1.64
C HIS A 8 17.46 0.92 1.82
N LEU A 9 17.48 0.39 3.04
CA LEU A 9 18.08 -0.91 3.35
C LEU A 9 17.26 -2.09 2.82
N LEU A 10 15.94 -1.99 2.90
CA LEU A 10 15.00 -2.98 2.36
C LEU A 10 15.05 -3.02 0.81
N ARG A 11 15.32 -1.88 0.17
CA ARG A 11 15.49 -1.72 -1.29
C ARG A 11 16.63 -2.55 -1.88
N SER A 12 17.74 -2.72 -1.18
CA SER A 12 18.91 -3.44 -1.67
C SER A 12 18.86 -4.95 -1.47
N HIS A 13 17.98 -5.48 -0.61
CA HIS A 13 17.92 -6.91 -0.31
C HIS A 13 16.81 -7.71 -0.99
N LEU A 14 15.69 -7.10 -1.37
CA LEU A 14 14.49 -7.89 -1.69
C LEU A 14 14.16 -8.03 -3.19
N SER A 15 14.83 -7.31 -4.12
CA SER A 15 14.87 -7.64 -5.57
C SER A 15 15.76 -6.69 -6.40
N PRO A 16 16.52 -7.18 -7.41
CA PRO A 16 17.27 -6.33 -8.36
C PRO A 16 16.41 -5.55 -9.37
N SER A 17 15.08 -5.72 -9.38
CA SER A 17 14.27 -5.47 -10.59
C SER A 17 13.35 -4.24 -10.57
N LEU A 18 13.27 -3.47 -9.49
CA LEU A 18 12.42 -2.26 -9.44
C LEU A 18 13.23 -1.04 -9.01
N ALA A 19 14.16 -0.65 -9.88
CA ALA A 19 14.74 0.68 -9.88
C ALA A 19 13.69 1.69 -10.37
N VAL A 20 12.75 2.08 -9.51
CA VAL A 20 12.02 3.33 -9.73
C VAL A 20 12.97 4.47 -9.32
N ALA A 21 13.54 5.09 -10.34
CA ALA A 21 14.40 6.26 -10.25
C ALA A 21 13.64 7.40 -9.55
N GLY A 22 14.20 7.93 -8.46
CA GLY A 22 13.62 9.10 -7.80
C GLY A 22 14.10 9.42 -6.38
N ILE A 23 14.75 8.48 -5.67
CA ILE A 23 15.16 8.71 -4.26
C ILE A 23 16.64 8.38 -4.00
N ALA A 24 17.37 7.82 -4.97
CA ALA A 24 18.81 7.56 -4.84
C ALA A 24 19.69 8.82 -4.80
N ASP A 25 19.11 10.01 -5.00
CA ASP A 25 19.84 11.26 -5.20
C ASP A 25 20.06 12.07 -3.89
N GLY A 26 19.83 11.45 -2.72
CA GLY A 26 19.81 12.16 -1.43
C GLY A 26 20.70 11.62 -0.31
N LEU A 27 21.48 10.56 -0.55
CA LEU A 27 22.29 9.94 0.51
C LEU A 27 23.75 10.42 0.46
N ASP A 28 24.24 10.91 1.60
CA ASP A 28 25.65 11.23 1.81
C ASP A 28 26.49 9.93 1.77
N PRO A 29 27.72 9.92 1.21
CA PRO A 29 28.63 8.77 1.20
C PRO A 29 28.77 8.02 2.54
N SER A 30 28.68 8.71 3.68
CA SER A 30 28.69 8.06 5.00
C SER A 30 27.45 7.17 5.24
N GLN A 31 26.29 7.58 4.74
CA GLN A 31 25.04 6.82 4.84
C GLN A 31 25.07 5.63 3.89
N GLN A 32 25.62 5.80 2.69
CA GLN A 32 25.80 4.70 1.73
C GLN A 32 26.70 3.60 2.30
N ALA A 33 27.85 3.96 2.89
CA ALA A 33 28.75 2.99 3.52
C ALA A 33 28.12 2.27 4.72
N SER A 34 27.28 2.97 5.50
CA SER A 34 26.56 2.38 6.63
C SER A 34 25.48 1.41 6.18
N VAL A 35 24.76 1.73 5.09
CA VAL A 35 23.81 0.81 4.46
C VAL A 35 24.58 -0.42 4.00
N GLU A 36 25.65 -0.26 3.24
CA GLU A 36 26.44 -1.37 2.66
C GLU A 36 27.02 -2.32 3.72
N ALA A 37 27.45 -1.79 4.87
CA ALA A 37 27.87 -2.60 6.02
C ALA A 37 26.71 -3.42 6.62
N LEU A 38 25.53 -2.82 6.79
CA LEU A 38 24.32 -3.52 7.23
C LEU A 38 23.87 -4.58 6.22
N LEU A 39 24.11 -4.37 4.92
CA LEU A 39 23.75 -5.35 3.88
C LEU A 39 24.58 -6.64 3.96
N GLN A 40 25.71 -6.60 4.64
CA GLN A 40 26.55 -7.78 4.85
C GLN A 40 26.24 -8.51 6.17
N ASP A 41 25.47 -7.87 7.06
CA ASP A 41 25.11 -8.42 8.37
C ASP A 41 23.68 -8.96 8.39
N LYS A 42 23.55 -10.29 8.48
CA LYS A 42 22.26 -10.98 8.54
C LYS A 42 21.48 -10.70 9.82
N GLU A 43 22.17 -10.44 10.93
CA GLU A 43 21.51 -10.17 12.21
C GLU A 43 20.83 -8.80 12.18
N GLU A 44 21.52 -7.80 11.65
CA GLU A 44 20.97 -6.45 11.48
C GLU A 44 19.82 -6.44 10.45
N GLN A 45 19.89 -7.24 9.39
CA GLN A 45 18.77 -7.43 8.46
C GLN A 45 17.53 -8.02 9.12
N ASN A 46 17.71 -9.00 10.02
CA ASN A 46 16.60 -9.58 10.76
C ASN A 46 15.97 -8.55 11.70
N LYS A 47 16.78 -7.76 12.42
CA LYS A 47 16.29 -6.68 13.29
C LYS A 47 15.46 -5.65 12.51
N VAL A 48 15.90 -5.26 11.31
CA VAL A 48 15.16 -4.31 10.46
C VAL A 48 13.83 -4.90 9.98
N ARG A 49 13.80 -6.20 9.65
CA ARG A 49 12.56 -6.89 9.30
C ARG A 49 11.60 -6.96 10.49
N GLU A 50 12.08 -7.34 11.67
CA GLU A 50 11.30 -7.40 12.90
C GLU A 50 10.73 -6.03 13.27
N LEU A 51 11.51 -4.96 13.07
CA LEU A 51 11.05 -3.59 13.27
C LEU A 51 9.94 -3.23 12.27
N ALA A 52 10.10 -3.54 10.99
CA ALA A 52 9.08 -3.27 9.97
C ALA A 52 7.76 -4.01 10.28
N ILE A 53 7.87 -5.26 10.73
CA ILE A 53 6.72 -6.05 11.21
C ILE A 53 6.07 -5.34 12.39
N SER A 54 6.85 -4.97 13.42
CA SER A 54 6.33 -4.32 14.63
C SER A 54 5.59 -3.01 14.31
N VAL A 55 6.09 -2.22 13.36
CA VAL A 55 5.41 -1.00 12.90
C VAL A 55 4.05 -1.32 12.27
N VAL A 56 3.98 -2.36 11.43
CA VAL A 56 2.71 -2.79 10.85
C VAL A 56 1.74 -3.29 11.92
N GLU A 57 2.23 -4.04 12.91
CA GLU A 57 1.39 -4.55 13.99
C GLU A 57 0.81 -3.43 14.85
N GLU A 58 1.64 -2.44 15.20
CA GLU A 58 1.20 -1.27 15.96
C GLU A 58 0.17 -0.46 15.15
N PHE A 59 0.44 -0.22 13.87
CA PHE A 59 -0.48 0.49 12.98
C PHE A 59 -1.83 -0.24 12.83
N VAL A 60 -1.82 -1.57 12.79
CA VAL A 60 -3.04 -2.39 12.71
C VAL A 60 -3.81 -2.38 14.02
N ALA A 61 -3.12 -2.34 15.16
CA ALA A 61 -3.72 -2.29 16.49
C ALA A 61 -4.32 -0.91 16.82
N ASP A 62 -3.76 0.17 16.26
CA ASP A 62 -4.26 1.52 16.48
C ASP A 62 -5.59 1.75 15.75
N SER A 63 -6.56 2.30 16.48
CA SER A 63 -7.88 2.69 15.98
C SER A 63 -7.92 4.07 15.33
N LEU A 64 -6.92 4.93 15.56
CA LEU A 64 -6.87 6.30 15.08
C LEU A 64 -5.60 6.53 14.28
N LYS A 65 -5.72 6.37 12.97
CA LYS A 65 -4.59 6.49 12.04
C LYS A 65 -4.46 7.93 11.57
N SER A 66 -3.30 8.54 11.82
CA SER A 66 -2.94 9.84 11.28
C SER A 66 -2.44 9.73 9.83
N SER A 67 -2.49 10.85 9.11
CA SER A 67 -1.92 10.96 7.75
C SER A 67 -0.44 10.60 7.71
N GLU A 68 0.31 10.95 8.76
CA GLU A 68 1.74 10.64 8.87
C GLU A 68 1.98 9.14 9.02
N GLU A 69 1.24 8.47 9.90
CA GLU A 69 1.35 7.01 10.10
C GLU A 69 0.94 6.22 8.85
N ILE A 70 -0.11 6.69 8.16
CA ILE A 70 -0.52 6.13 6.87
C ILE A 70 0.63 6.23 5.88
N ALA A 71 1.24 7.41 5.73
CA ALA A 71 2.36 7.62 4.81
C ALA A 71 3.55 6.73 5.14
N GLU A 72 3.87 6.55 6.44
CA GLU A 72 4.97 5.70 6.88
C GLU A 72 4.74 4.21 6.59
N VAL A 73 3.55 3.69 6.91
CA VAL A 73 3.28 2.26 6.77
C VAL A 73 3.17 1.83 5.30
N ILE A 74 2.68 2.70 4.41
CA ILE A 74 2.60 2.40 2.97
C ILE A 74 3.99 2.18 2.39
N LEU A 75 5.01 2.91 2.85
CA LEU A 75 6.38 2.77 2.38
C LEU A 75 6.97 1.40 2.70
N LEU A 76 6.43 0.70 3.71
CA LEU A 76 6.82 -0.66 4.05
C LEU A 76 6.20 -1.70 3.11
N GLY A 77 5.04 -1.40 2.51
CA GLY A 77 4.24 -2.33 1.70
C GLY A 77 5.04 -3.22 0.73
N PRO A 78 5.92 -2.67 -0.14
CA PRO A 78 6.69 -3.46 -1.10
C PRO A 78 7.69 -4.46 -0.47
N TYR A 79 7.97 -4.34 0.82
CA TYR A 79 9.00 -5.10 1.53
C TYR A 79 8.44 -6.08 2.55
N LEU A 80 7.14 -6.02 2.79
CA LEU A 80 6.44 -6.98 3.64
C LEU A 80 6.34 -8.31 2.91
N ASP A 81 6.43 -9.41 3.66
CA ASP A 81 5.99 -10.68 3.13
C ASP A 81 4.46 -10.68 2.96
N GLN A 82 3.96 -11.75 2.31
CA GLN A 82 2.54 -11.87 2.01
C GLN A 82 1.67 -11.77 3.28
N GLU A 83 2.07 -12.35 4.40
CA GLU A 83 1.26 -12.36 5.62
C GLU A 83 1.04 -10.94 6.15
N TYR A 84 2.13 -10.19 6.36
CA TYR A 84 2.04 -8.82 6.91
C TYR A 84 1.48 -7.83 5.89
N TYR A 85 1.78 -8.02 4.61
CA TYR A 85 1.16 -7.23 3.54
C TYR A 85 -0.37 -7.40 3.54
N ARG A 86 -0.85 -8.65 3.61
CA ARG A 86 -2.29 -8.97 3.64
C ARG A 86 -2.96 -8.38 4.88
N LYS A 87 -2.30 -8.47 6.04
CA LYS A 87 -2.77 -7.89 7.30
C LYS A 87 -2.93 -6.38 7.16
N LEU A 88 -1.93 -5.70 6.60
CA LEU A 88 -1.97 -4.26 6.34
C LEU A 88 -3.08 -3.87 5.36
N LEU A 89 -3.15 -4.52 4.20
CA LEU A 89 -4.18 -4.24 3.19
C LEU A 89 -5.59 -4.45 3.74
N SER A 90 -5.81 -5.54 4.48
CA SER A 90 -7.11 -5.83 5.11
C SER A 90 -7.51 -4.76 6.12
N CYS A 91 -6.55 -4.21 6.87
CA CYS A 91 -6.77 -3.08 7.77
C CYS A 91 -7.24 -1.84 6.99
N PHE A 92 -6.54 -1.45 5.92
CA PHE A 92 -6.94 -0.33 5.07
C PHE A 92 -8.34 -0.50 4.48
N ILE A 93 -8.68 -1.70 3.97
CA ILE A 93 -10.01 -1.99 3.43
C ILE A 93 -11.07 -1.86 4.51
N ALA A 94 -10.86 -2.43 5.70
CA ALA A 94 -11.82 -2.39 6.80
C ALA A 94 -12.05 -0.95 7.32
N GLU A 95 -10.99 -0.16 7.47
CA GLU A 95 -11.09 1.26 7.83
C GLU A 95 -11.88 2.04 6.77
N PHE A 96 -11.62 1.77 5.49
CA PHE A 96 -12.30 2.47 4.39
C PHE A 96 -13.78 2.09 4.28
N GLU A 97 -14.12 0.82 4.56
CA GLU A 97 -15.49 0.31 4.65
C GLU A 97 -16.28 0.96 5.80
N THR A 98 -15.64 1.13 6.97
CA THR A 98 -16.30 1.61 8.20
C THR A 98 -16.27 3.12 8.36
N ALA A 99 -15.42 3.85 7.62
CA ALA A 99 -15.32 5.29 7.69
C ALA A 99 -16.68 5.97 7.43
N LYS A 100 -17.01 7.04 8.17
CA LYS A 100 -18.25 7.79 7.92
C LYS A 100 -18.09 8.84 6.84
N LEU A 101 -16.89 9.41 6.76
CA LEU A 101 -16.51 10.43 5.79
C LEU A 101 -15.43 9.88 4.86
N LEU A 102 -15.27 10.51 3.70
CA LEU A 102 -14.18 10.17 2.80
C LEU A 102 -12.85 10.64 3.40
N ASP A 103 -12.02 9.69 3.82
CA ASP A 103 -10.62 9.93 4.14
C ASP A 103 -9.78 9.77 2.86
N ILE A 104 -9.17 10.87 2.41
CA ILE A 104 -8.40 10.93 1.17
C ILE A 104 -7.05 10.22 1.35
N ASP A 105 -6.44 10.33 2.52
CA ASP A 105 -5.12 9.74 2.78
C ASP A 105 -5.22 8.22 2.87
N LEU A 106 -6.26 7.73 3.54
CA LEU A 106 -6.59 6.31 3.58
C LEU A 106 -6.89 5.75 2.18
N LEU A 107 -7.68 6.47 1.38
CA LEU A 107 -7.98 6.08 0.00
C LEU A 107 -6.71 5.99 -0.86
N GLN A 108 -5.86 7.02 -0.79
CA GLN A 108 -4.61 7.04 -1.56
C GLN A 108 -3.65 5.94 -1.11
N GLY A 109 -3.55 5.70 0.19
CA GLY A 109 -2.73 4.62 0.74
C GLY A 109 -3.18 3.24 0.31
N MET A 110 -4.48 2.98 0.37
CA MET A 110 -5.06 1.73 -0.12
C MET A 110 -4.75 1.50 -1.60
N VAL A 111 -4.91 2.53 -2.44
CA VAL A 111 -4.59 2.44 -3.88
C VAL A 111 -3.11 2.17 -4.08
N GLN A 112 -2.22 2.83 -3.35
CA GLN A 112 -0.78 2.62 -3.44
C GLN A 112 -0.38 1.20 -3.03
N LEU A 113 -0.96 0.66 -1.95
CA LEU A 113 -0.74 -0.72 -1.54
C LEU A 113 -1.14 -1.67 -2.66
N VAL A 114 -2.36 -1.55 -3.19
CA VAL A 114 -2.84 -2.39 -4.29
C VAL A 114 -1.94 -2.29 -5.52
N GLN A 115 -1.47 -1.09 -5.86
CA GLN A 115 -0.55 -0.87 -6.99
C GLN A 115 0.83 -1.50 -6.77
N CYS A 116 1.33 -1.56 -5.54
CA CYS A 116 2.65 -2.14 -5.23
C CYS A 116 2.60 -3.63 -4.84
N ALA A 117 1.41 -4.25 -4.87
CA ALA A 117 1.23 -5.65 -4.51
C ALA A 117 2.16 -6.58 -5.31
N GLY A 118 2.80 -7.51 -4.60
CA GLY A 118 3.50 -8.64 -5.21
C GLY A 118 2.53 -9.55 -5.96
N THR A 119 3.07 -10.36 -6.89
CA THR A 119 2.29 -11.40 -7.56
C THR A 119 1.67 -12.32 -6.50
N ASP A 120 0.36 -12.57 -6.61
CA ASP A 120 -0.44 -13.41 -5.71
C ASP A 120 -0.69 -12.83 -4.30
N TYR A 121 -0.32 -11.57 -4.04
CA TYR A 121 -0.63 -10.91 -2.76
C TYR A 121 -2.08 -10.39 -2.74
N LEU A 122 -2.66 -10.09 -3.90
CA LEU A 122 -4.06 -9.70 -4.03
C LEU A 122 -4.95 -10.92 -4.22
N GLN A 123 -6.01 -10.98 -3.43
CA GLN A 123 -7.10 -11.93 -3.58
C GLN A 123 -8.21 -11.30 -4.43
N PRO A 124 -8.96 -12.10 -5.20
CA PRO A 124 -10.05 -11.59 -6.03
C PRO A 124 -11.06 -10.72 -5.28
N ASP A 125 -11.33 -11.06 -4.01
CA ASP A 125 -12.30 -10.36 -3.17
C ASP A 125 -11.84 -8.96 -2.74
N ASP A 126 -10.54 -8.69 -2.64
CA ASP A 126 -10.06 -7.39 -2.14
C ASP A 126 -10.50 -6.26 -3.06
N LEU A 127 -10.28 -6.43 -4.37
CA LEU A 127 -10.65 -5.41 -5.35
C LEU A 127 -12.15 -5.26 -5.45
N VAL A 128 -12.91 -6.36 -5.36
CA VAL A 128 -14.38 -6.32 -5.35
C VAL A 128 -14.88 -5.50 -4.16
N ARG A 129 -14.37 -5.77 -2.95
CA ARG A 129 -14.71 -5.01 -1.75
C ARG A 129 -14.39 -3.54 -1.90
N ILE A 130 -13.19 -3.20 -2.37
CA ILE A 130 -12.79 -1.81 -2.60
C ILE A 130 -13.71 -1.12 -3.61
N LEU A 131 -14.01 -1.78 -4.73
CA LEU A 131 -14.89 -1.23 -5.78
C LEU A 131 -16.32 -1.02 -5.28
N VAL A 132 -16.85 -1.92 -4.44
CA VAL A 132 -18.17 -1.75 -3.81
C VAL A 132 -18.20 -0.51 -2.93
N VAL A 133 -17.19 -0.32 -2.08
CA VAL A 133 -17.10 0.89 -1.23
C VAL A 133 -16.98 2.14 -2.09
N LEU A 134 -16.11 2.15 -3.09
CA LEU A 134 -15.95 3.29 -4.00
C LEU A 134 -17.25 3.65 -4.71
N ARG A 135 -18.01 2.65 -5.18
CA ARG A 135 -19.32 2.85 -5.78
C ARG A 135 -20.28 3.52 -4.81
N ILE A 136 -20.40 2.99 -3.58
CA ILE A 136 -21.28 3.56 -2.55
C ILE A 136 -20.88 5.01 -2.27
N ARG A 137 -19.59 5.29 -2.05
CA ARG A 137 -19.10 6.65 -1.83
C ARG A 137 -19.40 7.56 -3.01
N LEU A 138 -19.13 7.13 -4.25
CA LEU A 138 -19.42 7.93 -5.46
C LEU A 138 -20.91 8.28 -5.57
N GLN A 139 -21.80 7.35 -5.26
CA GLN A 139 -23.24 7.57 -5.24
C GLN A 139 -23.67 8.53 -4.11
N ASP A 140 -23.05 8.40 -2.94
CA ASP A 140 -23.38 9.20 -1.75
C ASP A 140 -22.75 10.61 -1.78
N THR A 141 -21.77 10.88 -2.64
CA THR A 141 -21.03 12.16 -2.68
C THR A 141 -21.85 13.33 -3.27
N HIS A 142 -23.18 13.22 -3.34
CA HIS A 142 -24.01 14.15 -4.11
C HIS A 142 -23.99 15.63 -3.66
N GLN A 143 -23.39 16.02 -2.53
CA GLN A 143 -23.48 17.41 -2.03
C GLN A 143 -22.28 17.97 -1.22
N GLN A 144 -21.17 17.25 -1.03
CA GLN A 144 -20.18 17.65 -0.02
C GLN A 144 -19.01 18.51 -0.54
N THR A 145 -18.29 18.11 -1.59
CA THR A 145 -17.23 18.92 -2.22
C THR A 145 -16.98 18.47 -3.66
N THR A 146 -16.48 19.35 -4.55
CA THR A 146 -16.09 18.98 -5.92
C THR A 146 -14.79 18.16 -5.98
N LYS A 147 -14.03 18.09 -4.89
CA LYS A 147 -12.75 17.35 -4.82
C LYS A 147 -12.95 15.85 -4.59
N HIS A 148 -13.99 15.45 -3.86
CA HIS A 148 -14.22 14.04 -3.54
C HIS A 148 -14.51 13.17 -4.79
N PRO A 149 -15.36 13.60 -5.74
CA PRO A 149 -15.55 12.85 -6.99
C PRO A 149 -14.26 12.67 -7.79
N TYR A 150 -13.38 13.68 -7.79
CA TYR A 150 -12.08 13.59 -8.45
C TYR A 150 -11.20 12.49 -7.86
N TYR A 151 -10.98 12.48 -6.54
CA TYR A 151 -10.14 11.46 -5.90
C TYR A 151 -10.72 10.05 -6.00
N LEU A 152 -12.04 9.91 -5.86
CA LEU A 152 -12.71 8.62 -6.02
C LEU A 152 -12.60 8.09 -7.46
N THR A 153 -12.77 8.95 -8.46
CA THR A 153 -12.62 8.57 -9.88
C THR A 153 -11.16 8.20 -10.19
N LEU A 154 -10.20 8.97 -9.68
CA LEU A 154 -8.78 8.67 -9.86
C LEU A 154 -8.40 7.33 -9.22
N ALA A 155 -8.90 7.05 -8.01
CA ALA A 155 -8.70 5.77 -7.34
C ALA A 155 -9.30 4.62 -8.15
N LEU A 156 -10.53 4.78 -8.65
CA LEU A 156 -11.18 3.80 -9.50
C LEU A 156 -10.35 3.50 -10.76
N SER A 157 -9.88 4.53 -11.47
CA SER A 157 -9.02 4.35 -12.65
C SER A 157 -7.77 3.52 -12.32
N ARG A 158 -7.06 3.87 -11.24
CA ARG A 158 -5.84 3.16 -10.84
C ARG A 158 -6.08 1.71 -10.43
N LEU A 159 -7.21 1.41 -9.80
CA LEU A 159 -7.57 0.04 -9.45
C LEU A 159 -7.90 -0.79 -10.69
N LEU A 160 -8.59 -0.20 -11.67
CA LEU A 160 -8.86 -0.84 -12.95
C LEU A 160 -7.56 -1.14 -13.71
N ASP A 161 -6.58 -0.23 -13.68
CA ASP A 161 -5.26 -0.47 -14.27
C ASP A 161 -4.59 -1.70 -13.63
N VAL A 162 -4.61 -1.82 -12.29
CA VAL A 162 -4.07 -2.99 -11.57
C VAL A 162 -4.77 -4.30 -11.95
N MET A 163 -6.09 -4.24 -12.18
CA MET A 163 -6.86 -5.41 -12.65
C MET A 163 -6.45 -5.83 -14.06
N VAL A 164 -6.24 -4.86 -14.96
CA VAL A 164 -5.83 -5.10 -16.35
C VAL A 164 -4.38 -5.61 -16.42
N GLU A 165 -3.50 -5.15 -15.54
CA GLU A 165 -2.12 -5.64 -15.39
C GLU A 165 -2.03 -7.10 -14.90
N GLY A 166 -3.16 -7.73 -14.55
CA GLY A 166 -3.22 -9.15 -14.23
C GLY A 166 -2.66 -9.51 -12.86
N LYS A 167 -2.56 -8.53 -11.94
CA LYS A 167 -2.11 -8.79 -10.55
C LYS A 167 -3.12 -9.61 -9.73
N VAL A 168 -4.31 -9.84 -10.28
CA VAL A 168 -5.35 -10.69 -9.69
C VAL A 168 -5.64 -11.84 -10.64
N GLN A 169 -5.37 -13.06 -10.19
CA GLN A 169 -5.77 -14.27 -10.88
C GLN A 169 -7.29 -14.50 -10.68
N ASP A 170 -7.99 -15.05 -11.66
CA ASP A 170 -9.40 -15.47 -11.55
C ASP A 170 -10.44 -14.37 -11.30
N LEU A 171 -10.27 -13.18 -11.88
CA LEU A 171 -11.37 -12.24 -12.07
C LEU A 171 -12.38 -12.83 -13.07
N LYS A 172 -13.27 -13.70 -12.57
CA LYS A 172 -14.39 -14.21 -13.35
C LYS A 172 -15.17 -13.00 -13.83
N ARG A 173 -15.14 -12.75 -15.14
CA ARG A 173 -16.11 -11.87 -15.80
C ARG A 173 -17.49 -12.33 -15.34
N ILE A 174 -18.13 -11.57 -14.47
CA ILE A 174 -19.57 -11.63 -14.35
C ILE A 174 -20.04 -11.10 -15.70
N VAL A 175 -20.43 -12.02 -16.56
CA VAL A 175 -21.06 -11.72 -17.82
C VAL A 175 -22.46 -11.24 -17.46
N ASP A 176 -22.59 -9.95 -17.12
CA ASP A 176 -23.87 -9.26 -17.08
C ASP A 176 -24.32 -9.06 -18.53
N HIS A 177 -24.73 -10.16 -19.16
CA HIS A 177 -25.68 -10.11 -20.26
C HIS A 177 -27.06 -10.24 -19.62
N GLU A 178 -27.73 -9.11 -19.44
CA GLU A 178 -29.19 -9.13 -19.33
C GLU A 178 -29.82 -8.78 -20.71
N PRO A 179 -31.00 -9.37 -20.99
CA PRO A 179 -31.56 -9.57 -22.33
C PRO A 179 -32.11 -8.33 -23.03
#